data_AF-A0A661LE20-F1
#
_entry.id   AF-A0A661LE20-F1
#
_cell.length_a   1.000
_cell.length_b   1.000
_cell.length_c   1.000
_cell.angle_alpha   90.00
_cell.angle_beta   90.00
_cell.angle_gamma   90.00
#
_symmetry.space_group_name_H-M   'P 1'
#
loop_
_entity.id
_entity.type
_entity.pdbx_description
1 polymer ?
#
loop_
_entity_poly.entity_id
_entity_poly.type
_entity_poly.pdbx_seq_one_letter_code
_entity_poly.pdbx_strand_id
1 'polypeptide(L)'
;MIDEKSGMAAVGNLDSFIKFRAAKAMGDAATAGAEGGAGSGMGLGLGAGLGMLIPSMLLSGQQKGEASGAKPTVQCPKCHSQIDPNARFCPMCGHQLLVVNKCIKCGKDLPVEAKFCMVCGAKVERAVDRCPNCGKEALPGAIYCNFCGEKIAQD
;
A
#
# COMPACT_ATOMS: atom_id res chain seq x y z
N MET A 1 -9.88 1.16 -41.54
CA MET A 1 -10.86 1.38 -40.47
C MET A 1 -10.20 0.94 -39.18
N ILE A 2 -9.79 1.88 -38.34
CA ILE A 2 -9.15 1.58 -37.06
C ILE A 2 -10.28 1.27 -36.08
N ASP A 3 -10.24 0.05 -35.55
CA ASP A 3 -11.25 -0.52 -34.65
C ASP A 3 -11.40 0.35 -33.39
N GLU A 4 -12.61 0.79 -33.09
CA GLU A 4 -12.94 1.68 -31.96
C GLU A 4 -12.42 1.13 -30.62
N LYS A 5 -12.27 -0.19 -30.50
CA LYS A 5 -11.72 -0.84 -29.31
C LYS A 5 -10.22 -0.60 -29.13
N SER A 6 -9.48 -0.42 -30.23
CA SER A 6 -8.06 -0.07 -30.21
C SER A 6 -7.82 1.41 -29.90
N GLY A 7 -8.75 2.29 -30.29
CA GLY A 7 -8.73 3.71 -29.90
C GLY A 7 -8.95 3.93 -28.40
N MET A 8 -9.75 3.07 -27.76
CA MET A 8 -10.02 3.14 -26.31
C MET A 8 -8.89 2.54 -25.45
N ALA A 9 -8.07 1.64 -25.98
CA ALA A 9 -6.91 1.07 -25.27
C ALA A 9 -5.71 2.03 -25.19
N ALA A 10 -5.57 2.96 -26.14
CA ALA A 10 -4.50 3.96 -26.14
C ALA A 10 -4.68 5.04 -25.04
N VAL A 11 -5.91 5.22 -24.55
CA VAL A 11 -6.25 6.15 -23.49
C VAL A 11 -6.40 5.33 -22.21
N GLY A 12 -5.28 4.95 -21.61
CA GLY A 12 -5.19 4.03 -20.46
C GLY A 12 -5.99 4.41 -19.21
N ASN A 13 -6.73 5.54 -19.22
CA ASN A 13 -7.72 5.84 -18.20
C ASN A 13 -8.86 6.70 -18.80
N LEU A 14 -9.85 6.04 -19.39
CA LEU A 14 -11.05 6.68 -19.95
C LEU A 14 -11.71 7.65 -18.94
N ASP A 15 -11.67 7.28 -17.66
CA ASP A 15 -12.22 8.05 -16.55
C ASP A 15 -11.52 9.41 -16.38
N SER A 16 -10.19 9.44 -16.53
CA SER A 16 -9.41 10.70 -16.47
C SER A 16 -9.65 11.57 -17.69
N PHE A 17 -9.83 10.96 -18.87
CA PHE A 17 -10.14 11.68 -20.09
C PHE A 17 -11.55 12.29 -20.04
N ILE A 18 -12.55 11.56 -19.54
CA ILE A 18 -13.91 12.07 -19.34
C ILE A 18 -13.92 13.17 -18.29
N LYS A 19 -13.19 13.01 -17.17
CA LYS A 19 -13.02 14.07 -16.15
C LYS A 19 -12.35 15.31 -16.72
N PHE A 20 -11.30 15.17 -17.53
CA PHE A 20 -10.63 16.28 -18.20
C PHE A 20 -11.54 16.97 -19.22
N ARG A 21 -12.28 16.21 -20.04
CA ARG A 21 -13.28 16.73 -20.98
C ARG A 21 -14.41 17.47 -20.28
N ALA A 22 -14.90 16.93 -19.16
CA ALA A 22 -15.91 17.57 -18.33
C ALA A 22 -15.40 18.88 -17.71
N ALA A 23 -14.18 18.86 -17.14
CA ALA A 23 -13.54 20.06 -16.61
C ALA A 23 -13.31 21.13 -17.70
N LYS A 24 -12.91 20.72 -18.90
CA LYS A 24 -12.73 21.63 -20.04
C LYS A 24 -14.05 22.23 -20.53
N ALA A 25 -15.10 21.43 -20.64
CA ALA A 25 -16.43 21.91 -21.01
C ALA A 25 -17.02 22.88 -19.96
N MET A 26 -16.71 22.66 -18.67
CA MET A 26 -17.07 23.60 -17.60
C MET A 26 -16.25 24.89 -17.68
N GLY A 27 -14.96 24.82 -18.05
CA GLY A 27 -14.13 26.00 -18.33
C GLY A 27 -14.64 26.82 -19.50
N ASP A 28 -14.96 26.16 -20.63
CA ASP A 28 -15.47 26.80 -21.84
C ASP A 28 -16.86 27.45 -21.61
N ALA A 29 -17.72 26.83 -20.79
CA ALA A 29 -19.00 27.39 -20.38
C ALA A 29 -18.88 28.55 -19.38
N ALA A 30 -17.81 28.57 -18.56
CA ALA A 30 -17.52 29.68 -17.66
C ALA A 30 -16.93 30.89 -18.41
N THR A 31 -16.13 30.66 -19.46
CA THR A 31 -15.62 31.74 -20.34
C THR A 31 -16.71 32.31 -21.25
N ALA A 32 -17.73 31.52 -21.62
CA ALA A 32 -18.91 31.99 -22.33
C ALA A 32 -19.78 33.00 -21.53
N GLY A 33 -19.45 33.25 -20.26
CA GLY A 33 -20.08 34.26 -19.41
C GLY A 33 -19.25 35.53 -19.16
N ALA A 34 -18.03 35.66 -19.73
CA ALA A 34 -17.10 36.72 -19.35
C ALA A 34 -16.80 37.77 -20.44
N GLU A 35 -17.27 37.59 -21.67
CA GLU A 35 -16.99 38.53 -22.78
C GLU A 35 -18.27 38.97 -23.52
N GLY A 36 -18.85 40.06 -23.02
CA GLY A 36 -19.45 41.14 -23.81
C GLY A 36 -20.49 40.83 -24.88
N GLY A 37 -21.76 41.15 -24.57
CA GLY A 37 -22.58 41.96 -25.48
C GLY A 37 -23.30 41.26 -26.65
N ALA A 38 -24.63 41.08 -26.46
CA ALA A 38 -25.69 41.24 -27.45
C ALA A 38 -25.73 40.40 -28.75
N GLY A 39 -26.65 39.42 -28.75
CA GLY A 39 -27.38 38.94 -29.94
C GLY A 39 -26.89 37.59 -30.46
N SER A 40 -27.69 36.52 -30.55
CA SER A 40 -29.13 36.38 -30.58
C SER A 40 -29.51 34.93 -30.29
N GLY A 41 -30.54 34.73 -29.47
CA GLY A 41 -31.45 33.59 -29.65
C GLY A 41 -31.13 32.29 -28.93
N MET A 42 -31.05 32.30 -27.59
CA MET A 42 -31.91 31.47 -26.74
C MET A 42 -31.52 31.67 -25.26
N GLY A 43 -32.42 32.35 -24.53
CA GLY A 43 -32.67 31.97 -23.15
C GLY A 43 -31.86 32.64 -22.05
N LEU A 44 -31.77 33.97 -22.06
CA LEU A 44 -31.65 34.78 -20.83
C LEU A 44 -32.93 34.65 -19.97
N GLY A 45 -33.26 33.43 -19.54
CA GLY A 45 -34.51 33.11 -18.84
C GLY A 45 -34.37 32.13 -17.67
N LEU A 46 -33.16 31.61 -17.40
CA LEU A 46 -32.92 30.62 -16.34
C LEU A 46 -31.67 30.94 -15.50
N GLY A 47 -31.12 32.16 -15.65
CA GLY A 47 -29.81 32.59 -15.15
C GLY A 47 -29.72 33.06 -13.70
N ALA A 48 -30.77 32.90 -12.88
CA ALA A 48 -30.72 33.29 -11.46
C ALA A 48 -31.29 32.23 -10.49
N GLY A 49 -32.03 31.22 -10.98
CA GLY A 49 -32.72 30.25 -10.13
C GLY A 49 -32.17 28.82 -10.16
N LEU A 50 -31.56 28.40 -11.28
CA LEU A 50 -31.01 27.04 -11.41
C LEU A 50 -29.47 26.98 -11.30
N GLY A 51 -28.79 28.13 -11.37
CA GLY A 51 -27.32 28.21 -11.22
C GLY A 51 -26.80 27.81 -9.83
N MET A 52 -27.66 27.80 -8.80
CA MET A 52 -27.31 27.41 -7.43
C MET A 52 -27.61 25.94 -7.09
N LEU A 53 -28.31 25.20 -7.96
CA LEU A 53 -28.65 23.79 -7.71
C LEU A 53 -27.53 22.83 -8.17
N ILE A 54 -26.76 23.24 -9.18
CA ILE A 54 -25.64 22.44 -9.73
C ILE A 54 -24.48 22.30 -8.72
N PRO A 55 -24.05 23.34 -7.97
CA PRO A 55 -23.01 23.19 -6.95
C PRO A 55 -23.39 22.22 -5.82
N SER A 56 -24.67 22.13 -5.46
CA SER A 56 -25.14 21.30 -4.34
C SER A 56 -25.09 19.79 -4.65
N MET A 57 -25.18 19.39 -5.93
CA MET A 57 -24.99 17.99 -6.34
C MET A 57 -23.51 17.61 -6.48
N LEU A 58 -22.65 18.53 -6.92
CA LEU A 58 -21.20 18.32 -6.99
C LEU A 58 -20.55 18.24 -5.61
N LEU A 59 -21.00 19.06 -4.65
CA LEU A 59 -20.50 19.02 -3.27
C LEU A 59 -20.93 17.73 -2.53
N SER A 60 -22.08 17.14 -2.92
CA SER A 60 -22.56 15.86 -2.41
C SER A 60 -21.84 14.64 -3.02
N GLY A 61 -21.20 14.80 -4.18
CA GLY A 61 -20.38 13.76 -4.84
C GLY A 61 -18.96 13.64 -4.27
N GLN A 62 -18.47 14.65 -3.55
CA GLN A 62 -17.11 14.68 -3.01
C GLN A 62 -16.97 13.93 -1.67
N GLN A 63 -18.06 13.50 -1.03
CA GLN A 63 -18.02 12.74 0.22
C GLN A 63 -18.03 11.21 0.05
N LYS A 64 -18.12 10.70 -1.18
CA LYS A 64 -18.08 9.25 -1.46
C LYS A 64 -17.04 8.96 -2.53
N GLY A 65 -15.76 9.16 -2.17
CA GLY A 65 -14.70 9.01 -3.15
C GLY A 65 -13.30 8.73 -2.63
N GLU A 66 -13.08 8.64 -1.31
CA GLU A 66 -11.78 8.20 -0.75
C GLU A 66 -12.00 7.15 0.33
N ALA A 67 -12.68 6.07 -0.05
CA ALA A 67 -12.22 4.77 0.43
C ALA A 67 -10.92 4.44 -0.33
N SER A 68 -9.86 5.20 -0.05
CA SER A 68 -8.50 4.73 -0.32
C SER A 68 -8.44 3.34 0.30
N GLY A 69 -8.18 2.32 -0.52
CA GLY A 69 -8.09 0.94 -0.06
C GLY A 69 -7.22 0.91 1.19
N ALA A 70 -7.89 0.81 2.35
CA ALA A 70 -7.22 0.82 3.62
C ALA A 70 -6.46 -0.49 3.66
N LYS A 71 -5.17 -0.42 3.33
CA LYS A 71 -4.26 -1.53 3.54
C LYS A 71 -4.47 -1.99 4.98
N PRO A 72 -4.60 -3.30 5.24
CA PRO A 72 -4.74 -3.79 6.60
C PRO A 72 -3.60 -3.19 7.43
N THR A 73 -3.91 -2.56 8.56
CA THR A 73 -2.92 -2.03 9.50
C THR A 73 -2.99 -2.83 10.80
N VAL A 74 -1.84 -2.99 11.45
CA VAL A 74 -1.73 -3.57 12.80
C VAL A 74 -1.27 -2.48 13.78
N GLN A 75 -1.47 -2.68 15.07
CA GLN A 75 -1.01 -1.72 16.08
C GLN A 75 0.34 -2.14 16.66
N CYS A 76 1.26 -1.19 16.78
CA CYS A 76 2.53 -1.43 17.47
C CYS A 76 2.28 -1.67 18.98
N PRO A 77 2.80 -2.76 19.58
CA PRO A 77 2.59 -3.04 21.01
C PRO A 77 3.31 -2.06 21.95
N LYS A 78 4.30 -1.30 21.45
CA LYS A 78 5.10 -0.38 22.28
C LYS A 78 4.58 1.05 22.28
N CYS A 79 4.16 1.56 21.12
CA CYS A 79 3.74 2.96 20.97
C CYS A 79 2.31 3.13 20.44
N HIS A 80 1.60 2.03 20.21
CA HIS A 80 0.21 1.98 19.72
C HIS A 80 -0.05 2.66 18.36
N SER A 81 1.01 3.03 17.62
CA SER A 81 0.88 3.56 16.27
C SER A 81 0.39 2.50 15.29
N GLN A 82 -0.41 2.91 14.31
CA GLN A 82 -0.79 2.06 13.19
C GLN A 82 0.39 1.83 12.26
N ILE A 83 0.62 0.57 11.89
CA ILE A 83 1.78 0.11 11.13
C ILE A 83 1.34 -0.89 10.06
N ASP A 84 2.13 -1.00 8.99
CA ASP A 84 1.93 -2.03 7.97
C ASP A 84 2.19 -3.43 8.60
N PRO A 85 1.34 -4.44 8.35
CA PRO A 85 1.51 -5.79 8.87
C PRO A 85 2.80 -6.47 8.41
N ASN A 86 3.39 -6.03 7.31
CA ASN A 86 4.65 -6.55 6.80
C ASN A 86 5.88 -5.77 7.30
N ALA A 87 5.68 -4.74 8.14
CA ALA A 87 6.79 -3.97 8.70
C ALA A 87 7.60 -4.82 9.69
N ARG A 88 8.92 -4.91 9.47
CA ARG A 88 9.84 -5.59 10.39
C ARG A 88 10.12 -4.78 11.67
N PHE A 89 10.07 -3.45 11.56
CA PHE A 89 10.25 -2.50 12.63
C PHE A 89 9.15 -1.44 12.59
N CYS A 90 8.79 -0.90 13.75
CA CYS A 90 7.85 0.20 13.85
C CYS A 90 8.52 1.50 13.34
N PRO A 91 8.01 2.15 12.28
CA PRO A 91 8.58 3.41 11.77
C PRO A 91 8.45 4.57 12.75
N MET A 92 7.53 4.48 13.73
CA MET A 92 7.30 5.56 14.70
C MET A 92 8.21 5.48 15.93
N CYS A 93 8.56 4.28 16.40
CA CYS A 93 9.32 4.10 17.66
C CYS A 93 10.54 3.18 17.56
N GLY A 94 10.80 2.58 16.40
CA GLY A 94 11.92 1.67 16.16
C GLY A 94 11.78 0.29 16.81
N HIS A 95 10.63 -0.04 17.43
CA HIS A 95 10.44 -1.37 18.03
C HIS A 95 10.39 -2.47 16.95
N GLN A 96 11.14 -3.55 17.16
CA GLN A 96 11.13 -4.70 16.26
C GLN A 96 9.83 -5.48 16.43
N LEU A 97 9.08 -5.63 15.33
CA LEU A 97 7.76 -6.26 15.33
C LEU A 97 7.87 -7.77 15.03
N LEU A 98 8.84 -8.15 14.20
CA LEU A 98 9.12 -9.54 13.86
C LEU A 98 10.28 -10.06 14.71
N VAL A 99 9.97 -10.73 15.82
CA VAL A 99 10.98 -11.37 16.68
C VAL A 99 11.22 -12.79 16.18
N VAL A 100 12.35 -13.00 15.53
CA VAL A 100 12.71 -14.29 14.90
C VAL A 100 13.86 -14.98 15.62
N ASN A 101 14.54 -14.27 16.52
CA ASN A 101 15.66 -14.79 17.28
C ASN A 101 15.70 -14.15 18.67
N LYS A 102 16.10 -14.93 19.69
CA LYS A 102 16.30 -14.46 21.06
C LYS A 102 17.67 -14.92 21.54
N CYS A 103 18.34 -14.07 22.31
CA CYS A 103 19.63 -14.45 22.88
C CYS A 103 19.46 -15.55 23.92
N ILE A 104 20.15 -16.68 23.74
CA ILE A 104 20.15 -17.79 24.70
C ILE A 104 20.73 -17.42 26.08
N LYS A 105 21.59 -16.40 26.15
CA LYS A 105 22.21 -15.96 27.42
C LYS A 105 21.38 -14.94 28.18
N CYS A 106 20.81 -13.94 27.51
CA CYS A 106 20.12 -12.81 28.18
C CYS A 106 18.65 -12.67 27.82
N GLY A 107 18.11 -13.52 26.94
CA GLY A 107 16.70 -13.51 26.53
C GLY A 107 16.28 -12.33 25.66
N LYS A 108 17.17 -11.37 25.37
CA LYS A 108 16.84 -10.20 24.55
C LYS A 108 16.54 -10.60 23.11
N ASP A 109 15.57 -9.92 22.51
CA ASP A 109 15.24 -10.04 21.10
C ASP A 109 16.42 -9.63 20.22
N LEU A 110 16.61 -10.39 19.15
CA LEU A 110 17.66 -10.20 18.18
C LEU A 110 17.05 -10.19 16.78
N PRO A 111 17.70 -9.50 15.83
CA PRO A 111 17.28 -9.63 14.44
C PRO A 111 17.48 -11.08 13.95
N VAL A 112 16.95 -11.35 12.75
CA VAL A 112 17.48 -12.43 11.90
C VAL A 112 18.97 -12.07 11.63
N GLU A 113 19.84 -12.73 10.87
CA GLU A 113 21.25 -12.26 10.66
C GLU A 113 22.21 -12.01 11.88
N ALA A 114 21.78 -11.85 13.14
CA ALA A 114 22.61 -11.50 14.29
C ALA A 114 23.56 -12.63 14.64
N LYS A 115 24.87 -12.39 14.53
CA LYS A 115 25.93 -13.31 14.97
C LYS A 115 26.33 -13.12 16.43
N PHE A 116 26.01 -11.95 16.99
CA PHE A 116 26.32 -11.57 18.36
C PHE A 116 25.14 -10.81 18.96
N CYS A 117 24.95 -10.94 20.26
CA CYS A 117 23.93 -10.22 20.99
C CYS A 117 24.39 -8.77 21.19
N MET A 118 23.60 -7.80 20.70
CA MET A 118 23.92 -6.37 20.84
C MET A 118 23.77 -5.86 22.27
N VAL A 119 23.23 -6.66 23.20
CA VAL A 119 23.03 -6.28 24.61
C VAL A 119 24.08 -6.90 25.53
N CYS A 120 24.37 -8.20 25.39
CA CYS A 120 25.29 -8.89 26.29
C CYS A 120 26.61 -9.35 25.63
N GLY A 121 26.79 -9.12 24.33
CA GLY A 121 27.99 -9.50 23.58
C GLY A 121 28.15 -11.00 23.31
N ALA A 122 27.23 -11.85 23.80
CA ALA A 122 27.28 -13.29 23.57
C ALA A 122 27.18 -13.63 22.09
N LYS A 123 27.97 -14.60 21.61
CA LYS A 123 27.82 -15.13 20.26
C LYS A 123 26.47 -15.85 20.15
N VAL A 124 25.75 -15.55 19.08
CA VAL A 124 24.42 -16.08 18.78
C VAL A 124 24.61 -16.95 17.55
N GLU A 125 25.16 -18.14 17.76
CA GLU A 125 25.23 -19.13 16.69
C GLU A 125 23.81 -19.62 16.46
N ARG A 126 23.28 -19.41 15.25
CA ARG A 126 22.13 -20.20 14.81
C ARG A 126 22.62 -21.64 14.85
N ALA A 127 21.96 -22.49 15.63
CA ALA A 127 22.12 -23.93 15.50
C ALA A 127 21.67 -24.29 14.08
N VAL A 128 22.62 -24.29 13.15
CA VAL A 128 22.44 -24.88 11.84
C VAL A 128 22.76 -26.33 12.08
N ASP A 129 21.71 -27.11 12.32
CA ASP A 129 21.86 -28.55 12.50
C ASP A 129 22.53 -29.11 11.25
N ARG A 130 23.59 -29.91 11.42
CA ARG A 130 24.18 -30.63 10.29
C ARG A 130 23.51 -31.99 10.18
N CYS A 131 23.20 -32.39 8.96
CA CYS A 131 22.68 -33.72 8.73
C CYS A 131 23.73 -34.77 9.16
N PRO A 132 23.41 -35.70 10.08
CA PRO A 132 24.35 -36.70 10.55
C PRO A 132 24.73 -37.72 9.47
N ASN A 133 23.87 -37.94 8.48
CA ASN A 133 24.13 -38.88 7.39
C ASN A 133 25.04 -38.28 6.31
N CYS A 134 24.71 -37.08 5.79
CA CYS A 134 25.43 -36.51 4.65
C CYS A 134 26.32 -35.30 4.95
N GLY A 135 26.38 -34.84 6.21
CA GLY A 135 27.24 -33.76 6.69
C GLY A 135 26.87 -32.35 6.22
N LYS A 136 25.85 -32.20 5.37
CA LYS A 136 25.41 -30.90 4.85
C LYS A 136 24.56 -30.14 5.88
N GLU A 137 24.63 -28.82 5.82
CA GLU A 137 23.86 -27.90 6.66
C GLU A 137 22.36 -28.09 6.38
N ALA A 138 21.59 -28.40 7.42
CA ALA A 138 20.15 -28.50 7.35
C ALA A 138 19.50 -27.13 7.46
N LEU A 139 18.28 -27.03 6.92
CA LEU A 139 17.45 -25.86 7.18
C LEU A 139 17.07 -25.80 8.68
N PRO A 140 16.94 -24.59 9.26
CA PRO A 140 16.49 -24.44 10.64
C PRO A 140 15.11 -25.07 10.83
N GLY A 141 14.99 -26.00 11.78
CA GLY A 141 13.74 -26.74 12.06
C GLY A 141 13.41 -27.85 11.05
N ALA A 142 14.37 -28.27 10.21
CA ALA A 142 14.16 -29.34 9.25
C ALA A 142 14.14 -30.71 9.93
N ILE A 143 13.00 -31.41 9.83
CA ILE A 143 12.85 -32.80 10.29
C ILE A 143 13.60 -33.77 9.36
N TYR A 144 13.66 -33.44 8.07
CA TYR A 144 14.32 -34.22 7.02
C TYR A 144 15.35 -33.39 6.28
N CYS A 145 16.46 -34.03 5.90
CA CYS A 145 17.52 -33.36 5.16
C CYS A 145 17.06 -33.03 3.74
N ASN A 146 17.14 -31.75 3.40
CA ASN A 146 16.82 -31.24 2.06
C ASN A 146 17.80 -31.69 0.97
N PHE A 147 18.86 -32.41 1.31
CA PHE A 147 19.84 -32.91 0.36
C PHE A 147 19.88 -34.42 0.23
N CYS A 148 19.85 -35.17 1.34
CA CYS A 148 19.94 -36.65 1.30
C CYS A 148 18.64 -37.35 1.69
N GLY A 149 17.60 -36.62 2.13
CA GLY A 149 16.30 -37.18 2.50
C GLY A 149 16.23 -37.84 3.88
N GLU A 150 17.37 -38.01 4.57
CA GLU A 150 17.43 -38.66 5.89
C GLU A 150 16.80 -37.79 6.99
N LYS A 151 16.22 -38.43 8.01
CA LYS A 151 15.68 -37.73 9.20
C LYS A 151 16.83 -37.13 10.02
N ILE A 152 16.73 -35.84 10.37
CA ILE A 152 17.79 -35.09 11.10
C ILE A 152 17.60 -35.13 12.63
N ALA A 153 16.42 -35.58 13.09
CA ALA A 153 16.01 -35.66 14.50
C ALA A 153 16.00 -34.30 15.23
N GLN A 154 14.80 -33.82 15.54
CA GLN A 154 14.55 -32.89 16.64
C GLN A 154 13.44 -33.54 17.47
N ASP A 155 13.81 -34.22 18.56
CA ASP A 155 12.88 -34.54 19.66
C ASP A 155 12.93 -33.39 20.69
#